data_AF-A0A7S2Q5N9-F1
#
_entry.id   AF-A0A7S2Q5N9-F1
#
_cell.length_a   1.000
_cell.length_b   1.000
_cell.length_c   1.000
_cell.angle_alpha   90.00
_cell.angle_beta   90.00
_cell.angle_gamma   90.00
#
_symmetry.space_group_name_H-M   'P 1'
#
loop_
_entity.id
_entity.type
_entity.pdbx_description
1 polymer ?
#
loop_
_entity_poly.entity_id
_entity_poly.type
_entity_poly.pdbx_seq_one_letter_code
_entity_poly.pdbx_strand_id
1 'polypeptide(L)'
;WLTQFWSTRRRATESALMLHTGGYAEPCLSVPDAMKAFFPSMFRSRPTSAEEAKKALQNADAVCFDVDSTVIVQEGIDVLASFFGKYDEVAALTKTAMEGGVEFQDAMAQRLELVRPTAEGVRAFLERDALTLSPGVAQLVARLHELGKDVYLVSGGFTNMIEPLAEALHIPKANIFANTILFDECGRYKDFDRLAYTS
;
A
#
# COMPACT_ATOMS: atom_id res chain seq x y z
N TRP A 1 15.45 -13.00 -5.01
CA TRP A 1 14.44 -11.98 -4.69
C TRP A 1 13.69 -12.33 -3.40
N LEU A 2 12.82 -13.35 -3.37
CA LEU A 2 12.12 -13.78 -2.13
C LEU A 2 13.09 -13.98 -0.95
N THR A 3 14.19 -14.72 -1.13
CA THR A 3 15.19 -14.96 -0.08
C THR A 3 15.87 -13.69 0.46
N GLN A 4 15.92 -12.62 -0.34
CA GLN A 4 16.53 -11.33 0.02
C GLN A 4 15.49 -10.42 0.71
N PHE A 5 14.24 -10.45 0.23
CA PHE A 5 13.07 -9.84 0.87
C PHE A 5 12.87 -10.34 2.32
N TRP A 6 13.02 -11.65 2.54
CA TRP A 6 12.84 -12.28 3.86
C TRP A 6 14.04 -12.12 4.81
N SER A 7 15.25 -11.86 4.30
CA SER A 7 16.46 -11.77 5.14
C SER A 7 16.70 -10.38 5.74
N THR A 8 16.21 -9.31 5.10
CA THR A 8 16.51 -7.92 5.50
C THR A 8 15.48 -7.33 6.49
N ARG A 9 14.25 -7.87 6.60
CA ARG A 9 13.17 -7.32 7.45
C ARG A 9 12.80 -8.21 8.65
N ARG A 10 13.74 -8.44 9.57
CA ARG A 10 13.46 -9.09 10.86
C ARG A 10 12.81 -8.20 11.93
N ARG A 11 12.49 -6.91 11.67
CA ARG A 11 12.19 -5.99 12.78
C ARG A 11 11.09 -4.93 12.63
N ALA A 12 10.37 -4.82 11.52
CA ALA A 12 9.26 -3.86 11.46
C ALA A 12 8.20 -4.30 10.43
N THR A 13 6.95 -4.01 10.82
CA THR A 13 5.65 -4.13 10.13
C THR A 13 4.95 -5.51 10.08
N GLU A 14 3.80 -5.53 10.77
CA GLU A 14 2.69 -6.47 10.63
C GLU A 14 1.90 -6.12 9.36
N SER A 15 2.36 -6.56 8.19
CA SER A 15 1.57 -6.43 6.95
C SER A 15 1.21 -7.83 6.45
N ALA A 16 -0.04 -8.21 6.66
CA ALA A 16 -0.58 -9.52 6.30
C ALA A 16 -0.77 -9.63 4.78
N LEU A 17 -0.20 -10.68 4.18
CA LEU A 17 -0.56 -11.16 2.86
C LEU A 17 -1.99 -11.72 2.94
N MET A 18 -3.02 -10.95 2.55
CA MET A 18 -4.38 -11.47 2.42
C MET A 18 -4.53 -12.22 1.09
N LEU A 19 -4.66 -13.54 1.18
CA LEU A 19 -5.00 -14.42 0.05
C LEU A 19 -6.52 -14.62 0.08
N HIS A 20 -7.25 -14.00 -0.84
CA HIS A 20 -8.71 -14.10 -0.88
C HIS A 20 -9.15 -15.25 -1.81
N THR A 21 -9.87 -16.23 -1.26
CA THR A 21 -10.66 -17.19 -2.03
C THR A 21 -12.14 -16.88 -1.79
N GLY A 22 -12.73 -16.13 -2.72
CA GLY A 22 -14.15 -15.86 -2.97
C GLY A 22 -15.18 -15.89 -1.81
N GLY A 23 -15.84 -14.74 -1.58
CA GLY A 23 -17.23 -14.66 -1.10
C GLY A 23 -17.47 -13.57 -0.05
N TYR A 24 -18.09 -12.46 -0.49
CA TYR A 24 -18.76 -11.37 0.26
C TYR A 24 -18.13 -10.95 1.61
N ALA A 25 -17.50 -9.76 1.63
CA ALA A 25 -17.02 -9.10 2.85
C ALA A 25 -17.84 -7.84 3.16
N GLU A 26 -18.51 -7.83 4.31
CA GLU A 26 -18.94 -6.62 5.04
C GLU A 26 -17.84 -6.25 6.07
N PRO A 27 -17.68 -4.98 6.48
CA PRO A 27 -16.58 -4.54 7.33
C PRO A 27 -16.74 -4.98 8.81
N CYS A 28 -15.59 -5.15 9.44
CA CYS A 28 -15.33 -5.84 10.70
C CYS A 28 -16.07 -5.30 11.95
N LEU A 29 -16.79 -6.19 12.63
CA LEU A 29 -16.82 -6.26 14.10
C LEU A 29 -16.41 -7.69 14.48
N SER A 30 -15.20 -7.83 15.06
CA SER A 30 -14.62 -9.03 15.68
C SER A 30 -15.15 -10.39 15.17
N VAL A 31 -14.41 -11.03 14.26
CA VAL A 31 -14.71 -12.39 13.77
C VAL A 31 -14.79 -13.38 14.95
N PRO A 32 -15.96 -14.01 15.22
CA PRO A 32 -16.11 -14.95 16.33
C PRO A 32 -15.19 -16.17 16.14
N ASP A 33 -14.70 -16.76 17.24
CA ASP A 33 -13.79 -17.92 17.18
C ASP A 33 -14.37 -19.13 16.43
N ALA A 34 -15.70 -19.21 16.32
CA ALA A 34 -16.41 -20.20 15.49
C ALA A 34 -16.11 -20.08 13.98
N MET A 35 -15.82 -18.88 13.48
CA MET A 35 -15.49 -18.65 12.06
C MET A 35 -14.04 -19.06 11.73
N LYS A 36 -13.11 -18.91 12.68
CA LYS A 36 -11.72 -19.39 12.56
C LYS A 36 -11.64 -20.91 12.48
N ALA A 37 -12.57 -21.61 13.14
CA ALA A 37 -12.68 -23.06 13.08
C ALA A 37 -13.21 -23.57 11.72
N PHE A 38 -13.97 -22.74 10.99
CA PHE A 38 -14.63 -23.14 9.73
C PHE A 38 -13.73 -22.95 8.49
N PHE A 39 -12.78 -22.01 8.52
CA PHE A 39 -11.82 -21.73 7.43
C PHE A 39 -10.36 -21.65 7.91
N PRO A 40 -9.77 -22.77 8.38
CA PRO A 40 -8.40 -22.77 8.90
C PRO A 40 -7.32 -22.41 7.85
N SER A 41 -7.64 -22.46 6.55
CA SER A 41 -6.71 -22.10 5.46
C SER A 41 -6.69 -20.60 5.11
N MET A 42 -7.72 -19.84 5.50
CA MET A 42 -7.89 -18.42 5.14
C MET A 42 -6.91 -17.50 5.89
N PHE A 43 -6.39 -17.98 7.03
CA PHE A 43 -5.38 -17.31 7.84
C PHE A 43 -4.17 -18.23 8.06
N ARG A 44 -3.50 -18.65 6.99
CA ARG A 44 -2.22 -19.36 7.15
C ARG A 44 -1.15 -18.40 7.63
N SER A 45 -0.44 -18.81 8.68
CA SER A 45 0.73 -18.13 9.23
C SER A 45 1.74 -17.74 8.14
N ARG A 46 2.38 -16.59 8.34
CA ARG A 46 3.48 -16.04 7.53
C ARG A 46 4.42 -17.15 7.04
N PRO A 47 4.72 -17.26 5.72
CA PRO A 47 5.65 -18.27 5.24
C PRO A 47 7.01 -18.06 5.92
N THR A 48 7.52 -19.13 6.53
CA THR A 48 8.75 -19.11 7.33
C THR A 48 10.00 -19.31 6.48
N SER A 49 9.82 -19.62 5.18
CA SER A 49 10.90 -19.77 4.20
C SER A 49 10.52 -19.26 2.81
N ALA A 50 11.54 -19.02 1.98
CA ALA A 50 11.34 -18.61 0.58
C ALA A 50 10.64 -19.70 -0.26
N GLU A 51 10.84 -20.98 0.06
CA GLU A 51 10.15 -22.07 -0.64
C GLU A 51 8.66 -22.14 -0.28
N GLU A 52 8.32 -21.89 0.98
CA GLU A 52 6.91 -21.77 1.38
C GLU A 52 6.23 -20.58 0.71
N ALA A 53 6.91 -19.42 0.65
CA ALA A 53 6.39 -18.24 -0.04
C ALA A 53 6.19 -18.51 -1.54
N LYS A 54 7.14 -19.20 -2.18
CA LYS A 54 7.04 -19.60 -3.59
C LYS A 54 5.86 -20.54 -3.82
N LYS A 55 5.68 -21.56 -2.96
CA LYS A 55 4.56 -22.50 -3.04
C LYS A 55 3.21 -21.82 -2.80
N ALA A 56 3.16 -20.86 -1.88
CA ALA A 56 1.97 -20.05 -1.65
C ALA A 56 1.59 -19.23 -2.90
N LEU A 57 2.56 -18.53 -3.50
CA LEU A 57 2.35 -17.76 -4.73
C LEU A 57 1.93 -18.63 -5.91
N GLN A 58 2.49 -19.83 -6.04
CA GLN A 58 2.10 -20.77 -7.09
C GLN A 58 0.63 -21.18 -6.99
N ASN A 59 0.14 -21.40 -5.77
CA ASN A 59 -1.22 -21.86 -5.49
C ASN A 59 -2.25 -20.73 -5.34
N ALA A 60 -1.82 -19.45 -5.34
CA ALA A 60 -2.70 -18.31 -5.16
C ALA A 60 -3.33 -17.89 -6.49
N ASP A 61 -4.64 -17.59 -6.50
CA ASP A 61 -5.31 -17.03 -7.67
C ASP A 61 -5.11 -15.49 -7.76
N ALA A 62 -4.95 -14.85 -6.60
CA ALA A 62 -4.72 -13.42 -6.46
C ALA A 62 -3.54 -13.11 -5.52
N VAL A 63 -2.82 -12.03 -5.79
CA VAL A 63 -1.70 -11.54 -4.96
C VAL A 63 -1.88 -10.05 -4.68
N CYS A 64 -1.97 -9.69 -3.40
CA CYS A 64 -2.02 -8.31 -2.95
C CYS A 64 -0.63 -7.84 -2.51
N PHE A 65 -0.21 -6.68 -2.98
CA PHE A 65 1.02 -6.01 -2.57
C PHE A 65 0.68 -4.75 -1.79
N ASP A 66 1.36 -4.59 -0.66
CA ASP A 66 1.60 -3.25 -0.12
C ASP A 66 2.43 -2.42 -1.10
N VAL A 67 2.33 -1.09 -1.05
CA VAL A 67 3.01 -0.20 -2.01
C VAL A 67 4.23 0.43 -1.40
N ASP A 68 4.04 1.25 -0.37
CA ASP A 68 5.11 1.96 0.31
C ASP A 68 6.08 0.95 0.89
N SER A 69 7.38 1.20 0.71
CA SER A 69 8.40 0.29 1.23
C SER A 69 8.29 -1.16 0.71
N THR A 70 7.50 -1.44 -0.35
CA THR A 70 7.22 -2.78 -0.87
C THR A 70 7.30 -2.80 -2.39
N VAL A 71 6.31 -2.25 -3.11
CA VAL A 71 6.34 -2.09 -4.57
C VAL A 71 7.31 -0.99 -4.96
N ILE A 72 7.36 0.08 -4.17
CA ILE A 72 8.34 1.15 -4.28
C ILE A 72 9.31 1.11 -3.10
N VAL A 73 10.49 1.70 -3.27
CA VAL A 73 11.51 1.76 -2.21
C VAL A 73 11.24 2.85 -1.17
N GLN A 74 10.48 3.87 -1.55
CA GLN A 74 10.19 5.05 -0.73
C GLN A 74 8.88 4.91 0.07
N GLU A 75 8.69 5.82 1.02
CA GLU A 75 7.39 6.13 1.62
C GLU A 75 6.76 7.28 0.81
N GLY A 76 5.59 7.05 0.19
CA GLY A 76 4.99 7.98 -0.76
C GLY A 76 4.71 9.37 -0.19
N ILE A 77 4.22 9.44 1.06
CA ILE A 77 3.92 10.72 1.69
C ILE A 77 5.19 11.53 2.02
N ASP A 78 6.29 10.87 2.35
CA ASP A 78 7.55 11.53 2.72
C ASP A 78 8.21 12.15 1.50
N VAL A 79 8.22 11.45 0.35
CA VAL A 79 8.75 12.00 -0.90
C VAL A 79 7.87 13.11 -1.46
N LEU A 80 6.55 13.00 -1.31
CA LEU A 80 5.63 14.08 -1.64
C LEU A 80 5.91 15.30 -0.76
N ALA A 81 6.03 15.11 0.56
CA ALA A 81 6.33 16.19 1.49
C ALA A 81 7.66 16.87 1.16
N SER A 82 8.69 16.10 0.80
CA SER A 82 9.99 16.62 0.36
C SER A 82 9.87 17.54 -0.85
N PHE A 83 9.08 17.16 -1.86
CA PHE A 83 8.82 17.99 -3.03
C PHE A 83 8.19 19.35 -2.68
N PHE A 84 7.33 19.38 -1.66
CA PHE A 84 6.72 20.62 -1.14
C PHE A 84 7.57 21.33 -0.07
N GLY A 85 8.78 20.85 0.23
CA GLY A 85 9.67 21.45 1.23
C GLY A 85 9.20 21.24 2.67
N LYS A 86 8.49 20.13 2.94
CA LYS A 86 7.84 19.78 4.21
C LYS A 86 8.31 18.45 4.81
N TYR A 87 9.46 17.95 4.34
CA TYR A 87 9.98 16.65 4.77
C TYR A 87 10.19 16.57 6.29
N ASP A 88 10.87 17.55 6.88
CA ASP A 88 11.23 17.50 8.30
C ASP A 88 9.99 17.54 9.21
N GLU A 89 8.99 18.37 8.89
CA GLU A 89 7.75 18.43 9.66
C GLU A 89 6.92 17.15 9.54
N VAL A 90 6.83 16.57 8.34
CA VAL A 90 6.11 15.31 8.11
C VAL A 90 6.83 14.13 8.77
N ALA A 91 8.15 14.05 8.66
CA ALA A 91 8.94 13.00 9.29
C ALA A 91 8.80 13.01 10.82
N ALA A 92 8.75 14.21 11.42
CA ALA A 92 8.49 14.36 12.85
C ALA A 92 7.11 13.80 13.25
N LEU A 93 6.06 14.13 12.48
CA LEU A 93 4.72 13.58 12.71
C LEU A 93 4.66 12.06 12.51
N THR A 94 5.29 11.54 11.45
CA THR A 94 5.33 10.10 11.18
C THR A 94 5.97 9.37 12.35
N LYS A 95 7.06 9.89 12.91
CA LYS A 95 7.70 9.31 14.09
C LYS A 95 6.76 9.28 15.29
N THR A 96 6.07 10.38 15.59
CA THR A 96 5.12 10.44 16.70
C THR A 96 3.93 9.49 16.49
N ALA A 97 3.38 9.41 15.28
CA ALA A 97 2.29 8.49 14.98
C ALA A 97 2.70 7.02 15.18
N MET A 98 3.93 6.66 14.83
CA MET A 98 4.48 5.31 15.02
C MET A 98 4.80 4.97 16.48
N GLU A 99 5.00 5.97 17.35
CA GLU A 99 5.17 5.77 18.80
C GLU A 99 3.83 5.40 19.49
N GLY A 100 2.71 5.47 18.76
CA GLY A 100 1.37 5.13 19.22
C GLY A 100 0.62 6.32 19.82
N GLY A 101 -0.70 6.20 19.96
CA GLY A 101 -1.56 7.21 20.60
C GLY A 101 -2.22 8.21 19.66
N VAL A 102 -2.08 8.04 18.34
CA VAL A 102 -2.83 8.80 17.32
C VAL A 102 -3.46 7.80 16.36
N GLU A 103 -4.76 7.94 16.08
CA GLU A 103 -5.45 7.15 15.08
C GLU A 103 -4.85 7.41 13.69
N PHE A 104 -4.75 6.38 12.84
CA PHE A 104 -4.08 6.51 11.54
C PHE A 104 -4.70 7.62 10.67
N GLN A 105 -6.04 7.71 10.63
CA GLN A 105 -6.76 8.77 9.91
C GLN A 105 -6.36 10.17 10.39
N ASP A 106 -6.21 10.37 11.69
CA ASP A 106 -5.81 11.65 12.27
C ASP A 106 -4.35 11.97 11.95
N ALA A 107 -3.46 10.99 12.04
CA ALA A 107 -2.06 11.15 11.66
C ALA A 107 -1.91 11.47 10.17
N MET A 108 -2.73 10.85 9.30
CA MET A 108 -2.76 11.14 7.87
C MET A 108 -3.30 12.54 7.58
N ALA A 109 -4.40 12.93 8.22
CA ALA A 109 -4.97 14.26 8.11
C ALA A 109 -3.96 15.35 8.47
N GLN A 110 -3.26 15.19 9.60
CA GLN A 110 -2.24 16.14 10.05
C GLN A 110 -1.08 16.27 9.05
N ARG A 111 -0.59 15.15 8.51
CA ARG A 111 0.49 15.16 7.52
C ARG A 111 0.06 15.86 6.22
N LEU A 112 -1.13 15.56 5.70
CA LEU A 112 -1.65 16.21 4.50
C LEU A 112 -1.94 17.70 4.71
N GLU A 113 -2.41 18.09 5.89
CA GLU A 113 -2.63 19.50 6.23
C GLU A 113 -1.32 20.30 6.33
N LEU A 114 -0.20 19.65 6.67
CA LEU A 114 1.12 20.30 6.61
C LEU A 114 1.62 20.44 5.17
N VAL A 115 1.43 19.41 4.34
CA VAL A 115 1.92 19.39 2.96
C VAL A 115 1.08 20.29 2.06
N ARG A 116 -0.24 20.30 2.25
CA ARG A 116 -1.26 20.95 1.40
C ARG A 116 -0.99 20.76 -0.09
N PRO A 117 -0.90 19.51 -0.58
CA PRO A 117 -0.53 19.26 -1.96
C PRO A 117 -1.57 19.85 -2.93
N THR A 118 -1.13 20.35 -4.07
CA THR A 118 -2.04 20.73 -5.17
C THR A 118 -2.09 19.63 -6.21
N ALA A 119 -3.19 19.52 -6.96
CA ALA A 119 -3.32 18.55 -8.05
C ALA A 119 -2.19 18.72 -9.07
N GLU A 120 -1.86 19.96 -9.41
CA GLU A 120 -0.73 20.29 -10.28
C GLU A 120 0.61 19.92 -9.65
N GLY A 121 0.80 20.15 -8.36
CA GLY A 121 2.04 19.81 -7.66
C GLY A 121 2.26 18.30 -7.54
N VAL A 122 1.21 17.51 -7.33
CA VAL A 122 1.30 16.04 -7.37
C VAL A 122 1.69 15.56 -8.77
N ARG A 123 1.08 16.12 -9.83
CA ARG A 123 1.46 15.81 -11.21
C ARG A 123 2.91 16.19 -11.50
N ALA A 124 3.32 17.39 -11.11
CA ALA A 124 4.68 17.88 -11.30
C ALA A 124 5.72 17.05 -10.53
N PHE A 125 5.37 16.59 -9.32
CA PHE A 125 6.18 15.64 -8.56
C PHE A 125 6.37 14.34 -9.35
N LEU A 126 5.29 13.71 -9.82
CA LEU A 126 5.37 12.45 -10.55
C LEU A 126 6.15 12.56 -11.88
N GLU A 127 6.10 13.73 -12.54
CA GLU A 127 6.87 14.01 -13.76
C GLU A 127 8.37 14.23 -13.49
N ARG A 128 8.74 14.80 -12.34
CA ARG A 128 10.12 15.17 -11.99
C ARG A 128 10.85 14.12 -11.18
N ASP A 129 10.17 13.59 -10.17
CA ASP A 129 10.69 12.70 -9.14
C ASP A 129 9.90 11.38 -9.21
N ALA A 130 10.31 10.51 -10.14
CA ALA A 130 9.66 9.22 -10.33
C ALA A 130 9.79 8.34 -9.08
N LEU A 131 8.67 7.71 -8.67
CA LEU A 131 8.69 6.67 -7.64
C LEU A 131 9.50 5.47 -8.14
N THR A 132 10.45 5.01 -7.34
CA THR A 132 11.40 3.97 -7.77
C THR A 132 10.85 2.62 -7.39
N LEU A 133 10.59 1.78 -8.39
CA LEU A 133 10.20 0.39 -8.18
C LEU A 133 11.26 -0.37 -7.39
N SER A 134 10.80 -1.15 -6.42
CA SER A 134 11.65 -2.09 -5.70
C SER A 134 12.27 -3.08 -6.69
N PRO A 135 13.57 -3.39 -6.55
CA PRO A 135 14.25 -4.32 -7.46
C PRO A 135 13.51 -5.63 -7.55
N GLY A 136 13.21 -6.13 -8.75
CA GLY A 136 12.53 -7.42 -8.96
C GLY A 136 11.00 -7.37 -9.01
N VAL A 137 10.35 -6.25 -8.62
CA VAL A 137 8.88 -6.15 -8.58
C VAL A 137 8.28 -6.19 -9.98
N ALA A 138 8.83 -5.45 -10.94
CA ALA A 138 8.34 -5.47 -12.32
C ALA A 138 8.37 -6.90 -12.92
N GLN A 139 9.46 -7.64 -12.68
CA GLN A 139 9.60 -9.02 -13.14
C GLN A 139 8.63 -9.97 -12.45
N LEU A 140 8.40 -9.77 -11.15
CA LEU A 140 7.44 -10.58 -10.39
C LEU A 140 6.02 -10.35 -10.89
N VAL A 141 5.58 -9.10 -11.03
CA VAL A 141 4.23 -8.75 -11.49
C VAL A 141 4.00 -9.28 -12.91
N ALA A 142 4.96 -9.07 -13.82
CA ALA A 142 4.89 -9.64 -15.16
C ALA A 142 4.70 -11.17 -15.13
N ARG A 143 5.44 -11.87 -14.25
CA ARG A 143 5.31 -13.31 -14.12
C ARG A 143 3.97 -13.76 -13.51
N LEU A 144 3.40 -12.97 -12.59
CA LEU A 144 2.07 -13.25 -12.04
C LEU A 144 1.00 -13.12 -13.12
N HIS A 145 1.08 -12.09 -13.97
CA HIS A 145 0.19 -11.92 -15.11
C HIS A 145 0.31 -13.07 -16.13
N GLU A 146 1.52 -13.51 -16.46
CA GLU A 146 1.73 -14.67 -17.34
C GLU A 146 1.12 -15.96 -16.78
N LEU A 147 1.03 -16.08 -15.46
CA LEU A 147 0.41 -17.20 -14.77
C LEU A 147 -1.11 -17.03 -14.60
N GLY A 148 -1.71 -15.97 -15.17
CA GLY A 148 -3.14 -15.68 -15.08
C GLY A 148 -3.60 -15.31 -13.67
N LYS A 149 -2.71 -14.76 -12.84
CA LYS A 149 -3.03 -14.37 -11.46
C LYS A 149 -3.43 -12.91 -11.39
N ASP A 150 -4.43 -12.61 -10.58
CA ASP A 150 -4.83 -11.24 -10.30
C ASP A 150 -3.82 -10.57 -9.38
N VAL A 151 -3.46 -9.31 -9.68
CA VAL A 151 -2.54 -8.52 -8.88
C VAL A 151 -3.28 -7.30 -8.34
N TYR A 152 -3.16 -7.06 -7.04
CA TYR A 152 -3.79 -5.95 -6.33
C TYR A 152 -2.75 -5.11 -5.60
N LEU A 153 -2.99 -3.80 -5.54
CA LEU A 153 -2.23 -2.86 -4.73
C LEU A 153 -3.12 -2.41 -3.57
N VAL A 154 -2.68 -2.63 -2.34
CA VAL A 154 -3.41 -2.24 -1.12
C VAL A 154 -2.47 -1.38 -0.28
N SER A 155 -2.77 -0.09 -0.15
CA SER A 155 -1.82 0.88 0.42
C SER A 155 -2.49 1.91 1.30
N GLY A 156 -1.81 2.32 2.38
CA GLY A 156 -2.17 3.52 3.14
C GLY A 156 -1.81 4.83 2.43
N GLY A 157 -1.10 4.77 1.30
CA GLY A 157 -0.74 5.90 0.46
C GLY A 157 -1.90 6.39 -0.42
N PHE A 158 -1.58 7.07 -1.53
CA PHE A 158 -2.57 7.81 -2.32
C PHE A 158 -2.72 7.29 -3.74
N THR A 159 -3.95 7.00 -4.16
CA THR A 159 -4.32 6.62 -5.54
C THR A 159 -3.74 7.61 -6.57
N ASN A 160 -3.74 8.91 -6.26
CA ASN A 160 -3.17 9.96 -7.11
C ASN A 160 -1.69 9.72 -7.47
N MET A 161 -0.94 9.01 -6.62
CA MET A 161 0.46 8.67 -6.83
C MET A 161 0.65 7.22 -7.31
N ILE A 162 -0.25 6.32 -6.93
CA ILE A 162 -0.16 4.88 -7.21
C ILE A 162 -0.65 4.54 -8.63
N GLU A 163 -1.60 5.30 -9.18
CA GLU A 163 -2.16 5.01 -10.50
C GLU A 163 -1.12 4.93 -11.64
N PRO A 164 -0.17 5.88 -11.80
CA PRO A 164 0.84 5.79 -12.86
C PRO A 164 1.78 4.58 -12.68
N LEU A 165 2.05 4.19 -11.43
CA LEU A 165 2.85 3.02 -11.10
C LEU A 165 2.13 1.73 -11.50
N ALA A 166 0.83 1.65 -11.17
CA ALA A 166 -0.03 0.53 -11.53
C ALA A 166 -0.14 0.38 -13.04
N GLU A 167 -0.31 1.50 -13.77
CA GLU A 167 -0.34 1.53 -15.23
C GLU A 167 0.97 0.99 -15.83
N ALA A 168 2.13 1.42 -15.33
CA ALA A 168 3.43 0.91 -15.76
C ALA A 168 3.63 -0.59 -15.49
N LEU A 169 2.96 -1.12 -14.47
CA LEU A 169 2.97 -2.55 -14.11
C LEU A 169 1.84 -3.35 -14.77
N HIS A 170 0.98 -2.72 -15.59
CA HIS A 170 -0.22 -3.30 -16.19
C HIS A 170 -1.23 -3.84 -15.17
N ILE A 171 -1.32 -3.20 -14.00
CA ILE A 171 -2.33 -3.49 -12.98
C ILE A 171 -3.53 -2.58 -13.22
N PRO A 172 -4.76 -3.11 -13.38
CA PRO A 172 -5.93 -2.29 -13.67
C PRO A 172 -6.27 -1.40 -12.48
N LYS A 173 -6.81 -0.20 -12.75
CA LYS A 173 -7.21 0.77 -11.70
C LYS A 173 -8.21 0.18 -10.69
N ALA A 174 -9.07 -0.73 -11.13
CA ALA A 174 -10.02 -1.43 -10.26
C ALA A 174 -9.36 -2.30 -9.19
N ASN A 175 -8.07 -2.63 -9.34
CA ASN A 175 -7.30 -3.44 -8.41
C ASN A 175 -6.42 -2.59 -7.46
N ILE A 176 -6.65 -1.27 -7.41
CA ILE A 176 -5.98 -0.35 -6.49
C ILE A 176 -6.93 -0.02 -5.35
N PHE A 177 -6.50 -0.31 -4.13
CA PHE A 177 -7.17 0.06 -2.89
C PHE A 177 -6.23 0.96 -2.10
N ALA A 178 -6.48 2.26 -2.13
CA ALA A 178 -5.69 3.27 -1.45
C ALA A 178 -6.53 4.50 -1.10
N ASN A 179 -5.96 5.39 -0.30
CA ASN A 179 -6.60 6.67 0.04
C ASN A 179 -6.59 7.60 -1.18
N THR A 180 -7.48 8.58 -1.24
CA THR A 180 -7.54 9.54 -2.36
C THR A 180 -7.45 10.95 -1.84
N ILE A 181 -6.49 11.74 -2.35
CA ILE A 181 -6.41 13.18 -2.03
C ILE A 181 -7.51 13.89 -2.81
N LEU A 182 -8.33 14.66 -2.10
CA LEU A 182 -9.42 15.45 -2.66
C LEU A 182 -8.93 16.90 -2.85
N PHE A 183 -9.16 17.41 -4.04
CA PHE A 183 -8.84 18.79 -4.40
C PHE A 183 -10.12 19.61 -4.60
N ASP A 184 -10.05 20.93 -4.36
CA ASP A 184 -11.10 21.87 -4.73
C ASP A 184 -11.13 22.14 -6.25
N GLU A 185 -12.09 22.96 -6.71
CA GLU A 185 -12.23 23.32 -8.13
C GLU A 185 -11.01 24.06 -8.69
N CYS A 186 -10.17 24.65 -7.84
CA CYS A 186 -8.92 25.31 -8.21
C CYS A 186 -7.71 24.37 -8.12
N GLY A 187 -7.90 23.08 -7.81
CA GLY A 187 -6.83 22.10 -7.67
C GLY A 187 -6.03 22.21 -6.36
N ARG A 188 -6.54 22.92 -5.34
CA ARG A 188 -5.89 23.02 -4.02
C ARG A 188 -6.35 21.89 -3.11
N TYR A 189 -5.48 21.46 -2.19
CA TYR A 189 -5.84 20.48 -1.16
C TYR A 189 -7.13 20.88 -0.43
N LYS A 190 -8.09 19.94 -0.36
CA LYS A 190 -9.36 20.09 0.36
C LYS A 190 -9.43 19.15 1.55
N ASP A 191 -9.24 17.85 1.32
CA ASP A 191 -9.21 16.78 2.33
C ASP A 191 -8.67 15.51 1.65
N PHE A 192 -8.82 14.36 2.28
CA PHE A 192 -8.73 13.04 1.63
C PHE A 192 -10.03 12.26 1.83
N ASP A 193 -10.23 11.22 1.02
CA ASP A 193 -11.36 10.31 1.18
C ASP A 193 -11.20 9.44 2.43
N ARG A 194 -11.89 9.83 3.51
CA ARG A 194 -11.90 9.14 4.81
C ARG A 194 -12.72 7.85 4.82
N LEU A 195 -13.49 7.59 3.77
CA LEU A 195 -14.31 6.39 3.62
C LEU A 195 -13.60 5.30 2.82
N ALA A 196 -12.39 5.58 2.32
CA ALA A 196 -11.57 4.58 1.67
C ALA A 196 -11.30 3.41 2.61
N TYR A 197 -11.29 2.18 2.08
CA TYR A 197 -11.06 0.96 2.88
C TYR A 197 -9.71 0.93 3.61
N THR A 198 -8.79 1.81 3.22
CA THR A 198 -7.42 1.93 3.73
C THR A 198 -7.20 3.19 4.57
N SER A 199 -8.28 3.92 4.90
CA SER A 199 -8.26 5.07 5.81
C SER A 199 -8.37 4.63 7.24
#